data_AF-A0A3B8QRD4-F1
#
_entry.id   AF-A0A3B8QRD4-F1
#
_cell.length_a   1.000
_cell.length_b   1.000
_cell.length_c   1.000
_cell.angle_alpha   90.00
_cell.angle_beta   90.00
_cell.angle_gamma   90.00
#
_symmetry.space_group_name_H-M   'P 1'
#
loop_
_entity.id
_entity.type
_entity.pdbx_description
1 polymer ?
#
loop_
_entity_poly.entity_id
_entity_poly.type
_entity_poly.pdbx_seq_one_letter_code
_entity_poly.pdbx_strand_id
1 'polypeptide(L)'
;MCHKEIHKKRLKSVKIRLYHFELEELNRRKVGNELAVWMRETCLGKKYSKRNAVIDVDPKLLRQISGVGNNLNQIARLANAEGMSALNSIEIISVLNDIKAELEVIKKQHKNVS
;
A
#
# COMPACT_ATOMS: atom_id res chain seq x y z
N MET A 1 2.18 -18.97 9.63
CA MET A 1 0.78 -19.12 9.20
C MET A 1 -0.02 -17.94 9.70
N CYS A 2 -0.58 -17.14 8.80
CA CYS A 2 -1.35 -15.95 9.13
C CYS A 2 -2.79 -16.39 9.46
N HIS A 3 -3.11 -16.52 10.75
CA HIS A 3 -4.48 -16.75 11.17
C HIS A 3 -5.30 -15.49 10.91
N LYS A 4 -6.20 -15.56 9.91
CA LYS A 4 -7.33 -14.64 9.79
C LYS A 4 -8.22 -14.85 11.02
N GLU A 5 -7.98 -14.08 12.09
CA GLU A 5 -8.85 -14.03 13.27
C GLU A 5 -10.24 -13.51 12.86
N ILE A 6 -11.22 -14.40 12.94
CA ILE A 6 -12.66 -14.11 12.95
C ILE A 6 -12.91 -12.92 13.88
N HIS A 7 -13.68 -11.91 13.45
CA HIS A 7 -14.07 -10.73 14.25
C HIS A 7 -14.90 -11.11 15.49
N LYS A 8 -14.26 -11.70 16.51
CA LYS A 8 -14.87 -12.03 17.78
C LYS A 8 -14.99 -10.75 18.60
N LYS A 9 -16.22 -10.30 18.87
CA LYS A 9 -16.48 -9.09 19.69
C LYS A 9 -15.80 -9.25 21.06
N ARG A 10 -15.14 -8.19 21.54
CA ARG A 10 -14.50 -8.16 22.87
C ARG A 10 -15.60 -8.00 23.93
N LEU A 11 -15.76 -9.00 24.80
CA LEU A 11 -16.84 -9.04 25.79
C LEU A 11 -16.40 -8.65 27.21
N LYS A 12 -15.09 -8.64 27.48
CA LYS A 12 -14.53 -8.36 28.81
C LYS A 12 -13.85 -7.00 28.82
N SER A 13 -14.05 -6.25 29.90
CA SER A 13 -13.48 -4.92 30.13
C SER A 13 -12.58 -4.94 31.37
N VAL A 14 -11.44 -4.25 31.30
CA VAL A 14 -10.51 -4.07 32.42
C VAL A 14 -10.53 -2.60 32.81
N LYS A 15 -10.83 -2.31 34.09
CA LYS A 15 -10.78 -0.95 34.64
C LYS A 15 -9.43 -0.77 35.37
N ILE A 16 -8.69 0.25 34.98
CA ILE A 16 -7.46 0.66 35.65
C ILE A 16 -7.70 1.98 36.40
N ARG A 17 -7.13 2.11 37.59
CA ARG A 17 -7.08 3.39 38.32
C ARG A 17 -5.73 4.02 38.04
N LEU A 18 -5.74 5.29 37.67
CA LEU A 18 -4.55 6.05 37.29
C LEU A 18 -4.58 7.40 38.00
N TYR A 19 -3.41 7.90 38.35
CA TYR A 19 -3.23 9.31 38.67
C TYR A 19 -3.25 10.16 37.40
N HIS A 20 -3.43 11.48 37.57
CA HIS A 20 -3.57 12.40 36.43
C HIS A 20 -2.34 12.38 35.52
N PHE A 21 -1.14 12.41 36.13
CA PHE A 21 0.13 12.36 35.39
C PHE A 21 0.33 11.04 34.63
N GLU A 22 -0.15 9.92 35.16
CA GLU A 22 -0.04 8.62 34.49
C GLU A 22 -0.92 8.58 33.24
N LEU A 23 -2.12 9.19 33.31
CA LEU A 23 -3.01 9.27 32.15
C LEU A 23 -2.42 10.16 31.04
N GLU A 24 -1.78 11.28 31.39
CA GLU A 24 -1.07 12.13 30.44
C GLU A 24 0.11 11.40 29.79
N GLU A 25 0.90 10.69 30.60
CA GLU A 25 2.02 9.88 30.12
C GLU A 25 1.58 8.82 29.12
N LEU A 26 0.46 8.14 29.42
CA LEU A 26 -0.12 7.12 28.55
C LEU A 26 -0.64 7.73 27.24
N ASN A 27 -1.28 8.89 27.30
CA ASN A 27 -1.73 9.60 26.11
C ASN A 27 -0.57 10.09 25.25
N ARG A 28 0.54 10.49 25.86
CA ARG A 28 1.75 10.93 25.14
C ARG A 28 2.49 9.78 24.47
N ARG A 29 2.54 8.59 25.09
CA ARG A 29 3.21 7.39 24.54
C ARG A 29 2.38 6.64 23.51
N LYS A 30 1.08 6.89 23.47
CA LYS A 30 0.14 6.26 22.55
C LYS A 30 0.55 6.51 21.10
N VAL A 31 0.71 5.43 20.34
CA VAL A 31 0.92 5.47 18.89
C VAL A 31 -0.42 5.10 18.23
N GLY A 32 -1.12 6.08 17.66
CA GLY A 32 -2.41 5.90 16.99
C GLY A 32 -3.57 6.67 17.64
N ASN A 33 -4.81 6.35 17.25
CA ASN A 33 -6.01 7.12 17.63
C ASN A 33 -6.74 6.61 18.88
N GLU A 34 -6.53 5.38 19.35
CA GLU A 34 -7.25 4.80 20.50
C GLU A 34 -6.32 4.25 21.59
N LEU A 35 -6.45 4.74 22.83
CA LEU A 35 -5.58 4.33 23.94
C LEU A 35 -5.75 2.84 24.28
N ALA A 36 -6.98 2.33 24.18
CA ALA A 36 -7.29 0.93 24.43
C ALA A 36 -6.67 -0.02 23.41
N VAL A 37 -6.48 0.41 22.15
CA VAL A 37 -5.78 -0.37 21.13
C VAL A 37 -4.32 -0.45 21.47
N TRP A 38 -3.68 0.70 21.69
CA TRP A 38 -2.27 0.80 22.04
C TRP A 38 -1.94 0.02 23.33
N MET A 39 -2.73 0.16 24.40
CA MET A 39 -2.53 -0.58 25.65
C MET A 39 -2.57 -2.10 25.46
N ARG A 40 -3.51 -2.62 24.67
CA ARG A 40 -3.57 -4.07 24.40
C ARG A 40 -2.34 -4.55 23.65
N GLU A 41 -1.88 -3.78 22.68
CA GLU A 41 -0.72 -4.13 21.87
C GLU A 41 0.56 -4.10 22.70
N THR A 42 0.76 -3.04 23.49
CA THR A 42 1.90 -2.90 24.40
C THR A 42 1.90 -3.95 25.50
N CYS A 43 0.78 -4.18 26.20
CA CYS A 43 0.71 -5.11 27.32
C CYS A 43 0.68 -6.59 26.88
N LEU A 44 0.16 -6.91 25.69
CA LEU A 44 0.15 -8.29 25.16
C LEU A 44 1.34 -8.58 24.24
N GLY A 45 2.31 -7.67 24.13
CA GLY A 45 3.52 -7.86 23.33
C GLY A 45 3.26 -8.05 21.83
N LYS A 46 2.08 -7.66 21.33
CA LYS A 46 1.81 -7.68 19.88
C LYS A 46 2.62 -6.55 19.26
N LYS A 47 3.83 -6.89 18.79
CA LYS A 47 4.69 -5.99 18.02
C LYS A 47 3.83 -5.33 16.95
N TYR A 48 3.93 -4.01 16.88
CA TYR A 48 3.49 -3.22 15.75
C TYR A 48 3.92 -3.96 14.48
N SER A 49 2.99 -4.60 13.78
CA SER A 49 3.18 -4.74 12.34
C SER A 49 3.01 -3.32 11.85
N LYS A 50 4.11 -2.54 11.78
CA LYS A 50 4.13 -1.30 11.01
C LYS A 50 3.45 -1.67 9.69
N ARG A 51 2.19 -1.27 9.51
CA ARG A 51 1.36 -1.76 8.41
C ARG A 51 2.00 -1.40 7.07
N ASN A 52 2.87 -0.41 7.08
CA ASN A 52 3.91 -0.23 6.11
C ASN A 52 5.21 0.03 6.88
N ALA A 53 6.08 -0.97 7.03
CA ALA A 53 7.48 -0.62 7.01
C ALA A 53 7.65 0.11 5.68
N VAL A 54 7.99 1.41 5.74
CA VAL A 54 8.37 2.13 4.54
C VAL A 54 9.59 1.38 4.04
N ILE A 55 9.36 0.49 3.08
CA ILE A 55 10.44 -0.09 2.31
C ILE A 55 11.04 1.14 1.64
N ASP A 56 12.29 1.43 1.96
CA ASP A 56 13.03 2.48 1.28
C ASP A 56 13.32 1.99 -0.14
N VAL A 57 12.30 2.12 -0.99
CA VAL A 57 12.36 1.79 -2.41
C VAL A 57 12.57 3.10 -3.14
N ASP A 58 13.53 3.09 -4.06
CA ASP A 58 13.83 4.23 -4.94
C ASP A 58 12.52 4.80 -5.53
N PRO A 59 12.19 6.07 -5.29
CA PRO A 59 11.01 6.73 -5.85
C PRO A 59 10.89 6.57 -7.37
N LYS A 60 12.02 6.44 -8.07
CA LYS A 60 12.07 6.20 -9.51
C LYS A 60 11.52 4.82 -9.89
N LEU A 61 11.82 3.79 -9.11
CA LEU A 61 11.30 2.44 -9.30
C LEU A 61 9.77 2.40 -9.09
N LEU A 62 9.27 3.09 -8.06
CA LEU A 62 7.83 3.20 -7.80
C LEU A 62 7.09 3.91 -8.95
N ARG A 63 7.70 4.96 -9.50
CA ARG A 63 7.15 5.66 -10.67
C ARG A 63 7.07 4.76 -11.91
N GLN A 64 8.10 3.94 -12.15
CA GLN A 64 8.12 2.99 -13.27
C GLN A 64 7.04 1.91 -13.10
N ILE A 65 6.91 1.32 -11.91
CA ILE A 65 5.86 0.32 -11.61
C ILE A 65 4.46 0.92 -11.79
N SER A 66 4.29 2.18 -11.38
CA SER A 66 3.01 2.89 -11.55
C SER A 66 2.68 3.13 -13.03
N GLY A 67 3.67 3.46 -13.86
CA GLY A 67 3.51 3.54 -15.33
C GLY A 67 3.05 2.22 -15.93
N VAL A 68 3.71 1.11 -15.57
CA VAL A 68 3.32 -0.25 -16.02
C VAL A 68 1.90 -0.59 -15.59
N GLY A 69 1.52 -0.28 -14.35
CA GLY A 69 0.16 -0.50 -13.84
C GLY A 69 -0.90 0.30 -14.59
N ASN A 70 -0.59 1.55 -14.94
CA ASN A 70 -1.48 2.39 -15.74
C ASN A 70 -1.69 1.82 -17.14
N ASN A 71 -0.61 1.37 -17.80
CA ASN A 71 -0.68 0.78 -19.14
C ASN A 71 -1.52 -0.50 -19.15
N LEU A 72 -1.34 -1.37 -18.14
CA LEU A 72 -2.15 -2.57 -17.97
C LEU A 72 -3.63 -2.23 -17.74
N ASN A 73 -3.92 -1.19 -16.95
CA ASN A 73 -5.27 -0.75 -16.69
C ASN A 73 -5.96 -0.17 -17.94
N GLN A 74 -5.20 0.50 -18.82
CA GLN A 74 -5.70 0.96 -20.12
C GLN A 74 -6.06 -0.23 -21.02
N ILE A 75 -5.18 -1.23 -21.12
CA ILE A 75 -5.47 -2.47 -21.88
C ILE A 75 -6.70 -3.19 -21.30
N ALA A 76 -6.81 -3.29 -19.98
CA ALA A 76 -7.96 -3.92 -19.34
C ALA A 76 -9.27 -3.15 -19.61
N ARG A 77 -9.23 -1.82 -19.63
CA ARG A 77 -10.39 -1.00 -19.99
C ARG A 77 -10.79 -1.20 -21.45
N LEU A 78 -9.83 -1.20 -22.36
CA LEU A 78 -10.06 -1.44 -23.79
C LEU A 78 -10.65 -2.83 -24.05
N ALA A 79 -10.09 -3.86 -23.40
CA ALA A 79 -10.58 -5.23 -23.49
C ALA A 79 -11.99 -5.41 -22.91
N ASN A 80 -12.35 -4.62 -21.89
CA ASN A 80 -13.68 -4.65 -21.28
C ASN A 80 -14.70 -3.77 -22.04
N ALA A 81 -14.25 -2.74 -22.77
CA ALA A 81 -15.12 -1.76 -23.41
C ALA A 81 -15.66 -2.23 -24.77
N GLU A 82 -14.91 -3.02 -25.54
CA GLU A 82 -15.34 -3.44 -26.87
C GLU A 82 -14.88 -4.86 -27.22
N GLY A 83 -15.80 -5.69 -27.70
CA GLY A 83 -15.43 -6.86 -28.50
C GLY A 83 -14.69 -6.38 -29.75
N MET A 84 -13.39 -6.69 -29.83
CA MET A 84 -12.40 -6.12 -30.76
C MET A 84 -12.94 -5.70 -32.15
N SER A 85 -13.27 -4.42 -32.30
CA SER A 85 -13.49 -3.73 -33.58
C SER A 85 -12.19 -3.12 -34.09
N ALA A 86 -12.10 -2.80 -35.40
CA ALA A 86 -10.90 -2.24 -36.02
C ALA A 86 -10.47 -0.86 -35.45
N LEU A 87 -11.38 -0.14 -34.77
CA LEU A 87 -11.07 1.11 -34.09
C LEU A 87 -10.25 0.88 -32.81
N ASN A 88 -10.44 -0.25 -32.12
CA ASN A 88 -9.63 -0.63 -30.96
C ASN A 88 -8.17 -0.92 -31.32
N SER A 89 -7.90 -1.36 -32.55
CA SER A 89 -6.53 -1.62 -32.99
C SER A 89 -5.66 -0.37 -32.98
N ILE A 90 -6.23 0.80 -33.28
CA ILE A 90 -5.51 2.09 -33.24
C ILE A 90 -5.22 2.50 -31.80
N GLU A 91 -6.19 2.34 -30.90
CA GLU A 91 -6.02 2.63 -29.46
C GLU A 91 -5.00 1.66 -28.82
N ILE A 92 -5.06 0.37 -29.15
CA ILE A 92 -4.08 -0.63 -28.71
C ILE A 92 -2.67 -0.28 -29.24
N ILE A 93 -2.54 0.15 -30.50
CA ILE A 93 -1.25 0.58 -31.07
C ILE A 93 -0.73 1.83 -30.35
N SER A 94 -1.60 2.77 -29.97
CA SER A 94 -1.20 3.94 -29.18
C SER A 94 -0.65 3.52 -27.82
N VAL A 95 -1.38 2.68 -27.08
CA VAL A 95 -0.94 2.19 -25.77
C VAL A 95 0.36 1.38 -25.87
N LEU A 96 0.53 0.59 -26.93
CA LEU A 96 1.78 -0.14 -27.20
C LEU A 96 2.95 0.79 -27.50
N ASN A 97 2.72 1.87 -28.24
CA ASN A 97 3.74 2.89 -28.50
C ASN A 97 4.13 3.64 -27.22
N ASP A 98 3.18 3.93 -26.34
CA ASP A 98 3.44 4.57 -25.05
C ASP A 98 4.26 3.65 -24.13
N ILE A 99 3.89 2.36 -24.04
CA ILE A 99 4.67 1.34 -23.33
C ILE A 99 6.09 1.26 -23.90
N LYS A 100 6.24 1.26 -25.23
CA LYS A 100 7.55 1.20 -25.89
C LYS A 100 8.41 2.43 -25.57
N ALA A 101 7.82 3.63 -25.57
CA ALA A 101 8.50 4.86 -25.23
C ALA A 101 8.96 4.87 -23.76
N GLU A 102 8.10 4.44 -22.83
CA GLU A 102 8.46 4.29 -21.42
C GLU A 102 9.58 3.28 -21.21
N LEU A 103 9.52 2.11 -21.85
CA LEU A 103 10.58 1.10 -21.79
C LEU A 103 11.92 1.60 -22.32
N GLU A 104 11.93 2.40 -23.40
CA GLU A 104 13.15 3.01 -23.92
C GLU A 104 13.74 4.06 -22.96
N VAL A 105 12.90 4.82 -22.26
CA VAL A 105 13.35 5.76 -21.21
C VAL A 105 13.96 5.00 -20.03
N ILE A 106 13.31 3.93 -19.57
CA ILE A 106 13.82 3.07 -18.49
C ILE A 106 15.16 2.45 -18.92
N LYS A 107 15.25 1.91 -20.13
CA LYS A 107 16.47 1.30 -20.66
C LYS A 107 17.64 2.30 -20.75
N LYS A 108 17.40 3.53 -21.18
CA LYS A 108 18.42 4.59 -21.19
C LYS A 108 18.87 4.97 -19.78
N GLN A 109 17.96 5.01 -18.82
CA GLN A 109 18.27 5.32 -17.43
C GLN A 109 19.11 4.24 -16.74
N HIS A 110 18.99 2.98 -17.16
CA HIS A 110 19.78 1.86 -16.62
C HIS A 110 21.05 1.53 -17.42
N LYS A 111 21.20 2.01 -18.67
CA LYS A 111 22.45 1.87 -19.46
C LYS A 111 23.60 2.77 -18.98
N ASN A 112 23.30 3.87 -18.27
CA ASN A 112 24.31 4.81 -17.77
C ASN A 112 24.88 4.43 -16.38
N VAL A 113 24.66 3.18 -15.93
CA VAL A 113 25.13 2.65 -14.64
C VAL A 113 25.99 1.40 -14.85
N SER A 114 26.79 1.38 -15.92
CA SER A 114 27.83 0.36 -16.15
C SER A 114 29.16 1.05 -16.44
#